data_AF-A0A942L294-F1
#
_entry.id   AF-A0A942L294-F1
#
_cell.length_a   1.000
_cell.length_b   1.000
_cell.length_c   1.000
_cell.angle_alpha   90.00
_cell.angle_beta   90.00
_cell.angle_gamma   90.00
#
_symmetry.space_group_name_H-M   'P 1'
#
loop_
_entity.id
_entity.type
_entity.pdbx_description
1 polymer ?
#
loop_
_entity_poly.entity_id
_entity_poly.type
_entity_poly.pdbx_seq_one_letter_code
_entity_poly.pdbx_strand_id
1 'polypeptide(L)' 'MRHDWVFDVLSDLLAYATQNGLPRLAAKVSETIDEARREIGPTEIGPTEIGPTESGPDESGPDEPPQAPPTPGRRMH' A
#
# COMPACT_ATOMS: atom_id res chain seq x y z
N MET A 1 -22.39 -6.03 -12.55
CA MET A 1 -22.32 -5.85 -14.02
C MET A 1 -20.87 -5.66 -14.37
N ARG A 2 -20.39 -6.19 -15.48
CA ARG A 2 -18.97 -6.18 -15.81
C ARG A 2 -18.61 -4.80 -16.34
N HIS A 3 -18.03 -3.96 -15.48
CA HIS A 3 -17.66 -2.58 -15.81
C HIS A 3 -16.50 -2.48 -16.81
N ASP A 4 -15.97 -3.61 -17.31
CA ASP A 4 -14.90 -3.67 -18.33
C ASP A 4 -15.18 -2.83 -19.58
N TRP A 5 -16.46 -2.68 -20.00
CA TRP A 5 -16.82 -1.90 -21.19
C TRP A 5 -16.45 -0.41 -21.08
N VAL A 6 -16.42 0.15 -19.87
CA VAL A 6 -16.11 1.57 -19.67
C VAL A 6 -14.63 1.85 -19.97
N PHE A 7 -13.74 0.91 -19.65
CA PHE A 7 -12.31 1.05 -19.89
C PHE A 7 -11.99 0.97 -21.38
N ASP A 8 -12.73 0.17 -22.14
CA ASP A 8 -12.60 0.08 -23.60
C ASP A 8 -12.95 1.41 -24.26
N VAL A 9 -14.10 2.00 -23.90
CA VAL A 9 -14.56 3.31 -24.40
C VAL A 9 -13.59 4.43 -24.04
N LEU A 10 -13.13 4.48 -22.78
CA LEU A 10 -12.19 5.51 -22.35
C LEU A 10 -10.83 5.35 -23.05
N SER A 11 -10.39 4.12 -23.34
CA SER A 11 -9.15 3.86 -24.07
C SER A 11 -9.26 4.29 -25.53
N ASP A 12 -10.38 4.02 -26.20
CA ASP A 12 -10.63 4.49 -27.57
C ASP A 12 -10.64 6.03 -27.64
N LEU A 13 -11.33 6.68 -26.69
CA LEU A 13 -11.38 8.14 -26.62
C LEU A 13 -9.99 8.76 -26.36
N LEU A 14 -9.16 8.12 -25.53
CA LEU A 14 -7.77 8.56 -25.30
C LEU A 14 -6.93 8.42 -26.57
N ALA A 15 -7.08 7.30 -27.30
CA ALA A 15 -6.39 7.07 -28.56
C ALA A 15 -6.79 8.12 -29.60
N TYR A 16 -8.09 8.39 -29.74
CA TYR A 16 -8.60 9.44 -30.61
C TYR A 16 -8.04 10.82 -30.25
N ALA A 17 -8.07 11.20 -28.97
CA ALA A 17 -7.57 12.50 -28.53
C ALA A 17 -6.08 12.68 -28.81
N THR A 18 -5.29 11.65 -28.57
CA THR A 18 -3.84 11.64 -28.86
C THR A 18 -3.57 11.78 -30.35
N GLN A 19 -4.29 11.01 -31.17
CA GLN A 19 -4.08 10.96 -32.62
C GLN A 19 -4.50 12.27 -33.32
N ASN A 20 -5.46 13.00 -32.75
CA ASN A 20 -5.95 14.27 -33.28
C ASN A 20 -5.30 15.50 -32.64
N GLY A 21 -4.29 15.34 -31.78
CA GLY A 21 -3.60 16.46 -31.14
C GLY A 21 -4.48 17.27 -30.19
N LEU A 22 -5.33 16.58 -29.42
CA LEU A 22 -6.24 17.17 -28.42
C LEU A 22 -5.70 16.94 -27.00
N PRO A 23 -4.62 17.62 -26.56
CA PRO A 23 -3.89 17.28 -25.33
C PRO A 23 -4.71 17.47 -24.06
N ARG A 24 -5.58 18.50 -24.02
CA ARG A 24 -6.48 18.73 -22.87
C ARG A 24 -7.51 17.62 -22.71
N LEU A 25 -8.02 17.10 -23.83
CA LEU A 25 -8.96 15.99 -23.82
C LEU A 25 -8.26 14.72 -23.37
N ALA A 26 -7.10 14.40 -23.92
CA ALA A 26 -6.31 13.24 -23.54
C ALA A 26 -5.98 13.24 -22.03
N ALA A 27 -5.56 14.39 -21.48
CA ALA A 27 -5.29 14.54 -20.04
C ALA A 27 -6.53 14.24 -19.19
N LYS A 28 -7.69 14.79 -19.57
CA LYS A 28 -8.93 14.59 -18.82
C LYS A 28 -9.46 13.15 -18.90
N VAL A 29 -9.32 12.51 -20.05
CA VAL A 29 -9.69 11.11 -20.24
C VAL A 29 -8.77 10.20 -19.41
N SER A 30 -7.47 10.50 -19.37
CA SER A 30 -6.52 9.78 -18.50
C SER A 30 -6.88 9.89 -17.02
N GLU A 31 -7.23 11.07 -16.54
CA GLU A 31 -7.72 11.28 -15.16
C GLU A 31 -9.00 10.47 -14.89
N THR A 32 -9.92 10.46 -15.85
CA THR A 32 -11.16 9.67 -15.75
C THR A 32 -10.89 8.17 -15.68
N ILE A 33 -9.89 7.66 -16.41
CA ILE A 33 -9.48 6.26 -16.34
C ILE A 33 -8.94 5.92 -14.95
N ASP A 34 -8.16 6.81 -14.32
CA ASP A 34 -7.65 6.60 -12.97
C ASP A 34 -8.79 6.55 -11.95
N GLU A 35 -9.72 7.50 -12.01
CA GLU A 35 -10.92 7.52 -11.15
C GLU A 35 -11.77 6.28 -11.36
N ALA A 36 -12.06 5.90 -12.61
CA ALA A 36 -12.82 4.70 -12.92
C ALA A 36 -12.15 3.44 -12.34
N ARG A 37 -10.82 3.36 -12.32
CA ARG A 37 -10.09 2.26 -11.66
C ARG A 37 -10.24 2.28 -10.14
N ARG A 38 -10.29 3.45 -9.50
CA ARG A 38 -10.53 3.59 -8.06
C ARG A 38 -11.95 3.19 -7.68
N GLU A 39 -12.94 3.58 -8.48
CA GLU A 39 -14.35 3.30 -8.23
C GLU A 39 -14.75 1.85 -8.54
N ILE A 40 -14.19 1.27 -9.61
CA ILE A 40 -14.55 -0.07 -10.11
C ILE A 40 -13.59 -1.16 -9.65
N GLY A 41 -12.35 -0.78 -9.32
CA GLY A 41 -11.35 -1.68 -8.76
C GLY A 41 -11.92 -2.42 -7.55
N PRO A 42 -11.46 -3.66 -7.28
CA PRO A 42 -11.95 -4.36 -6.11
C PRO A 42 -11.75 -3.44 -4.92
N THR A 43 -12.80 -3.28 -4.10
CA THR A 43 -12.63 -2.91 -2.69
C THR A 43 -11.87 -4.03 -1.98
N GLU A 44 -10.66 -4.35 -2.44
CA GLU A 44 -9.65 -4.84 -1.54
C GLU A 44 -9.18 -3.61 -0.79
N ILE A 45 -9.70 -3.49 0.43
CA ILE A 45 -8.91 -3.14 1.60
C ILE A 45 -7.59 -3.95 1.61
N GLY A 46 -6.69 -3.68 0.67
CA GLY A 46 -5.27 -3.97 0.82
C GLY A 46 -4.75 -2.99 1.87
N PRO A 47 -3.92 -3.44 2.82
CA PRO A 47 -3.58 -2.65 4.00
C PRO A 47 -2.95 -1.34 3.54
N THR A 48 -3.57 -0.23 3.92
CA THR A 48 -2.91 1.04 4.24
C THR A 48 -1.68 1.35 3.37
N GLU A 49 -1.87 2.13 2.30
CA GLU A 49 -0.78 2.96 1.77
C GLU A 49 -0.51 4.08 2.80
N ILE A 50 0.09 3.71 3.92
CA ILE A 50 0.97 4.63 4.66
C ILE A 50 2.13 4.88 3.71
N GLY A 51 2.46 6.16 3.54
CA GLY A 51 3.61 6.61 2.77
C GLY A 51 4.92 5.94 3.23
N PRO A 52 6.03 6.24 2.51
CA PRO A 52 7.24 5.45 2.52
C PRO A 52 7.65 5.03 3.94
N THR A 53 7.80 3.72 4.10
CA THR A 53 8.49 3.05 5.20
C THR A 53 9.78 3.80 5.53
N GLU A 54 9.73 4.63 6.57
CA GLU A 54 10.94 5.10 7.22
C GLU A 54 11.44 3.92 8.07
N SER A 55 12.33 3.12 7.47
CA SER A 55 13.14 2.15 8.19
C SER A 55 14.00 2.90 9.22
N GLY A 56 13.48 3.04 10.44
CA GLY A 56 14.32 3.17 11.63
C GLY A 56 14.87 1.78 11.98
N PRO A 57 16.17 1.62 12.27
CA PRO A 57 16.73 0.31 12.59
C PRO A 57 16.08 -0.26 13.85
N ASP A 58 15.76 -1.54 13.74
CA ASP A 58 15.51 -2.49 14.82
C ASP A 58 16.60 -2.37 15.90
N GLU A 59 16.29 -1.74 17.04
CA GLU A 59 17.00 -2.00 18.28
C GLU A 59 16.18 -3.01 19.09
N SER A 60 16.34 -4.27 18.71
CA SER A 60 16.19 -5.42 19.61
C SER A 60 17.06 -5.21 20.85
N GLY A 61 16.52 -4.63 21.91
CA GLY A 61 17.08 -4.75 23.26
C GLY A 61 16.85 -6.18 23.76
N PRO A 62 17.88 -6.93 24.19
CA PRO A 62 17.66 -8.27 24.70
C PRO A 62 16.86 -8.19 26.01
N ASP A 63 15.70 -8.84 25.99
CA ASP A 63 14.89 -9.13 27.15
C ASP A 63 15.56 -10.29 27.95
N GLU A 64 15.70 -10.07 29.27
CA GLU A 64 15.90 -11.06 30.35
C GLU A 64 17.35 -11.35 30.92
N PRO A 65 17.48 -11.87 32.18
CA PRO A 65 17.65 -11.09 33.43
C PRO A 65 18.92 -11.50 34.22
N PRO A 66 19.06 -11.10 35.51
CA PRO A 66 19.33 -12.17 36.48
C PRO A 66 18.43 -12.09 37.73
N GLN A 67 17.65 -13.16 37.91
CA GLN A 67 17.15 -13.56 39.22
C GLN A 67 18.34 -13.78 40.17
N ALA A 68 18.26 -13.24 41.38
CA ALA A 68 19.21 -13.51 42.45
C ALA A 68 19.21 -15.03 42.79
N PRO A 69 20.37 -15.63 43.09
CA PRO A 69 20.46 -17.06 43.36
C PRO A 69 19.73 -17.45 44.66
N PRO A 70 19.12 -18.64 44.74
CA PRO A 70 18.61 -19.18 45.99
C PRO A 70 19.78 -19.52 46.92
N THR A 71 19.80 -18.94 48.12
CA THR A 71 20.78 -19.29 49.17
C THR A 71 20.55 -20.74 49.62
N PRO A 72 21.49 -21.68 49.42
CA PRO A 72 21.38 -22.99 50.04
C PRO A 72 21.91 -22.88 51.47
N GLY A 73 21.02 -23.05 52.44
CA GLY A 73 21.45 -23.28 53.82
C GLY A 73 22.19 -24.62 53.92
N ARG A 74 23.46 -24.60 54.34
CA ARG A 74 24.09 -25.70 55.09
C ARG A 74 25.35 -25.25 55.86
N ARG A 75 25.15 -24.91 57.14
CA ARG A 75 25.88 -25.35 58.35
C ARG A 75 27.30 -25.89 58.15
N MET A 76 28.32 -25.27 58.79
CA MET A 76 29.44 -25.90 59.58
C MET A 76 30.17 -24.85 60.45
N HIS A 77 29.95 -24.88 61.77
CA HIS A 77 30.93 -24.97 62.89
C HIS A 77 30.13 -25.01 64.20
#